data_AF-A0A7C4IGN8-F1
#
_entry.id   AF-A0A7C4IGN8-F1
#
_cell.length_a   1.000
_cell.length_b   1.000
_cell.length_c   1.000
_cell.angle_alpha   90.00
_cell.angle_beta   90.00
_cell.angle_gamma   90.00
#
_symmetry.space_group_name_H-M   'P 1'
#
loop_
_entity.id
_entity.type
_entity.pdbx_description
1 polymer ?
#
loop_
_entity_poly.entity_id
_entity_poly.type
_entity_poly.pdbx_seq_one_letter_code
_entity_poly.pdbx_strand_id
1 'polypeptide(L)'
;MRRSLLMLTAVALAALAVTGFGPLLLGSRPMRGWMMLAHCAAAPVFAVGLAMYALLHAQRLASSIAFWAMLTLAALTIATAAAGLTPWFSTDCQRTLYTVHTYAAGGLIVVAVALAVVTRRARQAGAG
;
A
#
# COMPACT_ATOMS: atom_id res chain seq x y z
N MET A 1 0.21 20.00 9.61
CA MET A 1 -0.84 19.06 9.18
C MET A 1 -0.46 18.22 7.95
N ARG A 2 -0.23 18.80 6.77
CA ARG A 2 0.12 18.02 5.54
C ARG A 2 1.34 17.10 5.70
N ARG A 3 2.45 17.57 6.29
CA ARG A 3 3.65 16.75 6.51
C ARG A 3 3.41 15.57 7.46
N SER A 4 2.69 15.80 8.56
CA SER A 4 2.35 14.76 9.55
C SER A 4 1.50 13.66 8.93
N LEU A 5 0.53 14.02 8.09
CA LEU A 5 -0.30 13.05 7.36
C LEU A 5 0.53 12.19 6.40
N LEU A 6 1.46 12.80 5.65
CA LEU A 6 2.35 12.05 4.77
C LEU A 6 3.25 11.06 5.52
N MET A 7 3.79 11.48 6.66
CA MET A 7 4.60 10.62 7.53
C MET A 7 3.77 9.47 8.08
N LEU A 8 2.54 9.74 8.55
CA LEU A 8 1.64 8.70 9.04
C LEU A 8 1.32 7.67 7.95
N THR A 9 0.97 8.11 6.73
CA THR A 9 0.71 7.20 5.61
C THR A 9 1.94 6.36 5.25
N ALA A 10 3.14 6.96 5.27
CA ALA A 10 4.38 6.24 4.99
C ALA A 10 4.72 5.22 6.08
N VAL A 11 4.53 5.57 7.35
CA VAL A 11 4.71 4.65 8.48
C VAL A 11 3.69 3.51 8.43
N ALA A 12 2.43 3.80 8.10
CA ALA A 12 1.40 2.78 7.93
C ALA A 12 1.74 1.82 6.77
N LEU A 13 2.21 2.34 5.63
CA LEU A 13 2.69 1.51 4.52
C LEU A 13 3.89 0.64 4.94
N ALA A 14 4.83 1.20 5.70
CA ALA A 14 5.98 0.44 6.21
C ALA A 14 5.54 -0.65 7.19
N ALA A 15 4.60 -0.37 8.09
CA ALA A 15 4.05 -1.37 9.01
C ALA A 15 3.36 -2.51 8.26
N LEU A 16 2.57 -2.20 7.22
CA LEU A 16 1.93 -3.19 6.35
C LEU A 16 2.95 -4.01 5.57
N ALA A 17 4.00 -3.37 5.05
CA ALA A 17 5.07 -4.05 4.33
C ALA A 17 5.84 -5.02 5.25
N VAL A 18 6.20 -4.58 6.45
CA VAL A 18 6.92 -5.42 7.43
C VAL A 18 6.04 -6.58 7.90
N THR A 19 4.78 -6.34 8.24
CA THR A 19 3.89 -7.40 8.72
C THR A 19 3.46 -8.37 7.63
N GLY A 20 3.25 -7.89 6.39
CA GLY A 20 2.85 -8.73 5.26
C GLY A 20 4.00 -9.51 4.63
N PHE A 21 5.16 -8.87 4.43
CA PHE A 21 6.33 -9.51 3.81
C PHE A 21 7.31 -10.13 4.81
N GLY A 22 7.33 -9.71 6.08
CA GLY A 22 8.16 -10.30 7.12
C GLY A 22 8.01 -11.82 7.26
N PRO A 23 6.81 -12.37 7.53
CA PRO A 23 6.61 -13.82 7.58
C PRO A 23 6.86 -14.51 6.23
N LEU A 24 6.67 -13.78 5.13
CA LEU A 24 6.93 -14.28 3.78
C LEU A 24 8.43 -14.51 3.53
N LEU A 25 9.27 -13.59 3.99
CA LEU A 25 10.73 -13.64 3.83
C LEU A 25 11.40 -14.58 4.84
N LEU A 26 10.80 -14.74 6.03
CA LEU A 26 11.29 -15.62 7.09
C LEU A 26 10.83 -17.08 6.97
N GLY A 27 10.02 -17.42 5.95
CA GLY A 27 9.51 -18.77 5.72
C GLY A 27 8.30 -19.16 6.58
N SER A 28 7.82 -18.27 7.46
CA SER A 28 6.73 -18.50 8.41
C SER A 28 5.34 -18.25 7.81
N ARG A 29 5.03 -18.84 6.65
CA ARG A 29 3.71 -18.72 6.02
C ARG A 29 2.71 -19.74 6.60
N PRO A 30 1.41 -19.40 6.73
CA PRO A 30 0.78 -18.09 6.52
C PRO A 30 0.91 -17.15 7.74
N MET A 31 0.68 -15.85 7.53
CA MET A 31 0.64 -14.85 8.61
C MET A 31 -0.41 -15.22 9.67
N ARG A 32 -0.06 -15.21 10.95
CA ARG A 32 -0.90 -15.64 12.08
C ARG A 32 -0.70 -14.76 13.32
N GLY A 33 -1.63 -14.84 14.27
CA GLY A 33 -1.51 -14.24 15.60
C GLY A 33 -1.41 -12.71 15.60
N TRP A 34 -0.54 -12.16 16.46
CA TRP A 34 -0.35 -10.72 16.64
C TRP A 34 0.05 -9.98 15.36
N MET A 35 0.78 -10.64 14.46
CA MET A 35 1.20 -10.01 13.20
C MET A 35 0.02 -9.77 12.27
N MET A 36 -0.95 -10.70 12.24
CA MET A 36 -2.20 -10.52 11.50
C MET A 36 -3.03 -9.35 12.07
N LEU A 37 -3.13 -9.28 13.40
CA LEU A 37 -3.84 -8.19 14.08
C LEU A 37 -3.21 -6.83 13.77
N ALA A 38 -1.87 -6.72 13.87
CA ALA A 38 -1.15 -5.50 13.55
C ALA A 38 -1.33 -5.08 12.09
N HIS A 39 -1.29 -6.04 11.16
CA HIS A 39 -1.50 -5.79 9.73
C HIS A 39 -2.91 -5.24 9.47
N CYS A 40 -3.94 -5.92 9.98
CA CYS A 40 -5.33 -5.51 9.82
C CYS A 40 -5.62 -4.16 10.49
N ALA A 41 -4.97 -3.83 11.60
CA ALA A 41 -5.11 -2.53 12.27
C ALA A 41 -4.43 -1.38 11.50
N ALA A 42 -3.28 -1.64 10.86
CA ALA A 42 -2.57 -0.65 10.07
C ALA A 42 -3.24 -0.36 8.71
N ALA A 43 -3.98 -1.33 8.16
CA ALA A 43 -4.64 -1.24 6.86
C ALA A 43 -5.58 -0.01 6.71
N PRO A 44 -6.53 0.26 7.62
CA PRO A 44 -7.41 1.42 7.50
C PRO A 44 -6.65 2.75 7.61
N VAL A 45 -5.61 2.83 8.44
CA VAL A 45 -4.77 4.03 8.58
C VAL A 45 -4.07 4.34 7.25
N PHE A 46 -3.53 3.32 6.59
CA PHE A 46 -2.95 3.46 5.26
C PHE A 46 -4.00 3.89 4.22
N ALA A 47 -5.16 3.24 4.19
CA ALA A 47 -6.20 3.53 3.21
C ALA A 47 -6.69 4.99 3.29
N VAL A 48 -6.99 5.48 4.49
CA VAL A 48 -7.40 6.89 4.72
C VAL A 48 -6.25 7.84 4.38
N GLY A 49 -5.03 7.52 4.82
CA GLY A 49 -3.84 8.31 4.54
C GLY A 49 -3.55 8.44 3.04
N LEU A 50 -3.78 7.37 2.27
CA LEU A 50 -3.60 7.35 0.82
C LEU A 50 -4.72 8.14 0.11
N ALA A 51 -5.97 8.02 0.56
CA ALA A 51 -7.07 8.82 0.01
C ALA A 51 -6.79 10.33 0.19
N MET A 52 -6.33 10.73 1.38
CA MET A 52 -5.92 12.11 1.64
C MET A 52 -4.70 12.52 0.82
N TYR A 53 -3.72 11.62 0.63
CA TYR A 53 -2.59 11.88 -0.27
C TYR A 53 -3.07 12.19 -1.69
N ALA A 54 -3.98 11.36 -2.21
CA ALA A 54 -4.54 11.51 -3.55
C ALA A 54 -5.24 12.86 -3.71
N LEU A 55 -6.14 13.22 -2.79
CA LEU A 55 -6.88 14.48 -2.83
C LEU A 55 -5.96 15.71 -2.80
N LEU A 56 -4.90 15.67 -1.97
CA LEU A 56 -3.98 16.79 -1.81
C LEU A 56 -3.01 16.97 -3.00
N HIS A 57 -2.80 15.94 -3.81
CA HIS A 57 -1.79 15.95 -4.88
C HIS A 57 -2.37 15.68 -6.27
N ALA A 58 -3.67 15.39 -6.41
CA ALA A 58 -4.31 15.05 -7.68
C ALA A 58 -4.01 16.10 -8.76
N GLN A 59 -4.19 17.39 -8.48
CA GLN A 59 -3.96 18.44 -9.46
C GLN A 59 -2.51 18.51 -9.97
N ARG A 60 -1.53 18.20 -9.10
CA ARG A 60 -0.11 18.24 -9.46
C ARG A 60 0.38 16.96 -10.13
N LEU A 61 -0.20 15.82 -9.76
CA LEU A 61 0.28 14.50 -10.17
C LEU A 61 -0.66 13.79 -11.16
N ALA A 62 -1.72 14.44 -11.64
CA ALA A 62 -2.68 13.86 -12.57
C ALA A 62 -2.03 13.38 -13.89
N SER A 63 -0.96 14.01 -14.35
CA SER A 63 -0.21 13.55 -15.54
C SER A 63 0.82 12.45 -15.23
N SER A 64 1.04 12.13 -13.95
CA SER A 64 2.02 11.13 -13.54
C SER A 64 1.44 9.72 -13.63
N ILE A 65 1.99 8.91 -14.54
CA ILE A 65 1.65 7.48 -14.65
C ILE A 65 1.91 6.75 -13.32
N ALA A 66 3.00 7.09 -12.62
CA ALA A 66 3.34 6.49 -11.34
C ALA A 66 2.30 6.79 -10.24
N PHE A 67 1.69 7.98 -10.26
CA PHE A 67 0.61 8.33 -9.33
C PHE A 67 -0.61 7.44 -9.55
N TRP A 68 -1.08 7.31 -10.80
CA TRP A 68 -2.21 6.45 -11.11
C TRP A 68 -1.91 4.97 -10.88
N ALA A 69 -0.71 4.50 -11.25
CA ALA A 69 -0.28 3.14 -10.98
C ALA A 69 -0.30 2.84 -9.47
N MET A 70 0.18 3.77 -8.64
CA MET A 70 0.12 3.65 -7.18
C MET A 70 -1.32 3.54 -6.68
N LEU A 71 -2.24 4.39 -7.16
CA LEU A 71 -3.65 4.35 -6.74
C LEU A 71 -4.34 3.05 -7.18
N THR A 72 -4.11 2.61 -8.42
CA THR A 72 -4.68 1.36 -8.95
C THR A 72 -4.15 0.15 -8.18
N LEU A 73 -2.84 0.08 -7.93
CA LEU A 73 -2.25 -1.01 -7.17
C LEU A 73 -2.75 -1.03 -5.72
N ALA A 74 -2.91 0.13 -5.10
CA ALA A 74 -3.48 0.23 -3.76
C ALA A 74 -4.95 -0.20 -3.73
N ALA A 75 -5.76 0.26 -4.69
CA ALA A 75 -7.16 -0.16 -4.81
C ALA A 75 -7.28 -1.67 -5.00
N LEU A 76 -6.46 -2.25 -5.88
CA LEU A 76 -6.40 -3.69 -6.11
C LEU A 76 -5.96 -4.45 -4.84
N THR A 77 -4.95 -3.96 -4.13
CA THR A 77 -4.47 -4.55 -2.87
C THR A 77 -5.56 -4.54 -1.80
N ILE A 78 -6.27 -3.43 -1.63
CA ILE A 78 -7.37 -3.31 -0.65
C ILE A 78 -8.55 -4.21 -1.05
N ALA A 79 -8.96 -4.18 -2.32
CA ALA A 79 -10.09 -4.95 -2.81
C ALA A 79 -9.86 -6.46 -2.69
N THR A 80 -8.66 -6.93 -3.03
CA THR A 80 -8.31 -8.35 -2.92
C THR A 80 -8.23 -8.84 -1.48
N ALA A 81 -7.78 -8.00 -0.54
CA ALA A 81 -7.85 -8.32 0.89
C ALA A 81 -9.29 -8.36 1.40
N ALA A 82 -10.08 -7.33 1.09
CA ALA A 82 -11.48 -7.27 1.53
C ALA A 82 -12.28 -8.45 0.99
N ALA A 83 -12.12 -8.79 -0.29
CA ALA A 83 -12.75 -9.95 -0.91
C ALA A 83 -12.23 -11.27 -0.34
N GLY A 84 -10.92 -11.39 -0.09
CA GLY A 84 -10.31 -12.62 0.43
C GLY A 84 -10.71 -12.96 1.87
N LEU A 85 -11.23 -11.99 2.62
CA LEU A 85 -11.68 -12.17 4.01
C LEU A 85 -13.18 -12.51 4.12
N THR A 86 -13.95 -12.48 3.03
CA THR A 86 -15.37 -12.86 3.06
C THR A 86 -15.57 -14.34 2.74
N PRO A 87 -16.67 -14.95 3.22
CA PRO A 87 -17.03 -16.33 2.89
C PRO A 87 -17.66 -16.47 1.50
N TRP A 88 -17.65 -15.42 0.66
CA TRP A 88 -18.32 -15.41 -0.65
C TRP A 88 -17.60 -16.21 -1.72
N PHE A 89 -16.31 -16.46 -1.53
CA PHE A 89 -15.44 -17.06 -2.53
C PHE A 89 -15.00 -18.46 -2.12
N SER A 90 -14.81 -19.35 -3.11
CA SER A 90 -14.23 -20.67 -2.88
C SER A 90 -12.79 -20.57 -2.37
N THR A 91 -12.27 -21.65 -1.80
CA THR A 91 -10.89 -21.74 -1.31
C THR A 91 -9.84 -21.46 -2.40
N ASP A 92 -10.07 -21.95 -3.63
CA ASP A 92 -9.18 -21.69 -4.77
C ASP A 92 -9.21 -20.21 -5.19
N CYS A 93 -10.37 -19.58 -5.12
CA CYS A 93 -10.52 -18.16 -5.38
C CYS A 93 -9.84 -17.32 -4.28
N GLN A 94 -10.01 -17.67 -3.00
CA GLN A 94 -9.30 -17.03 -1.88
C GLN A 94 -7.78 -17.14 -2.02
N ARG A 95 -7.26 -18.29 -2.46
CA ARG A 95 -5.82 -18.46 -2.75
C ARG A 95 -5.35 -17.56 -3.88
N THR A 96 -6.15 -17.43 -4.94
CA THR A 96 -5.87 -16.52 -6.05
C THR A 96 -5.88 -15.07 -5.57
N LEU A 97 -6.89 -14.65 -4.80
CA LEU A 97 -6.97 -13.31 -4.21
C LEU A 97 -5.79 -13.00 -3.31
N TYR A 98 -5.35 -13.94 -2.47
CA TYR A 98 -4.15 -13.79 -1.65
C TYR A 98 -2.88 -13.60 -2.50
N THR A 99 -2.77 -14.35 -3.61
CA THR A 99 -1.63 -14.26 -4.53
C THR A 99 -1.60 -12.90 -5.22
N VAL A 100 -2.75 -12.47 -5.76
CA VAL A 100 -2.92 -11.15 -6.39
C VAL A 100 -2.64 -10.04 -5.37
N HIS A 101 -3.16 -10.14 -4.15
CA HIS A 101 -2.90 -9.20 -3.07
C HIS A 101 -1.40 -9.05 -2.80
N THR A 102 -0.69 -10.17 -2.69
CA THR A 102 0.76 -10.19 -2.41
C THR A 102 1.56 -9.50 -3.51
N TYR A 103 1.31 -9.84 -4.79
CA TYR A 103 2.03 -9.22 -5.90
C TYR A 103 1.65 -7.74 -6.11
N ALA A 104 0.37 -7.39 -5.96
CA ALA A 104 -0.11 -6.01 -6.02
C ALA A 104 0.51 -5.15 -4.92
N ALA A 105 0.59 -5.66 -3.68
CA ALA A 105 1.24 -4.98 -2.56
C ALA A 105 2.73 -4.76 -2.80
N GLY A 106 3.43 -5.75 -3.37
CA GLY A 106 4.84 -5.62 -3.75
C GLY A 106 5.05 -4.51 -4.79
N GLY A 107 4.25 -4.53 -5.85
CA GLY A 107 4.25 -3.48 -6.87
C GLY A 107 3.94 -2.10 -6.30
N LEU A 108 2.94 -2.01 -5.39
CA LEU A 108 2.55 -0.77 -4.72
C LEU A 108 3.73 -0.16 -3.97
N ILE A 109 4.48 -0.96 -3.20
CA ILE A 109 5.64 -0.49 -2.44
C ILE A 109 6.68 0.11 -3.40
N VAL A 110 7.02 -0.61 -4.47
CA VAL A 110 8.01 -0.16 -5.46
C VAL A 110 7.58 1.17 -6.10
N VAL A 111 6.35 1.25 -6.57
CA VAL A 111 5.83 2.45 -7.23
C VAL A 111 5.71 3.62 -6.25
N ALA A 112 5.26 3.39 -5.01
CA ALA A 112 5.15 4.43 -3.99
C ALA A 112 6.53 5.02 -3.63
N VAL A 113 7.55 4.17 -3.49
CA VAL A 113 8.93 4.61 -3.26
C VAL A 113 9.47 5.39 -4.46
N ALA A 114 9.27 4.88 -5.68
CA ALA A 114 9.71 5.56 -6.89
C ALA A 114 9.09 6.96 -7.02
N LEU A 115 7.77 7.07 -6.82
CA LEU A 115 7.06 8.36 -6.82
C LEU A 115 7.58 9.30 -5.73
N ALA A 116 7.85 8.79 -4.54
CA ALA A 116 8.41 9.58 -3.44
C ALA A 116 9.82 10.11 -3.76
N VAL A 117 10.68 9.31 -4.40
CA VAL A 117 12.04 9.74 -4.80
C VAL A 117 11.98 10.78 -5.91
N VAL A 118 11.19 10.53 -6.97
CA VAL A 118 11.05 11.45 -8.11
C VAL A 118 10.52 12.81 -7.65
N THR A 119 9.49 12.82 -6.80
CA THR A 119 8.91 14.07 -6.28
C THR A 119 9.85 14.82 -5.33
N ARG A 120 10.71 14.12 -4.57
CA ARG A 120 11.75 14.76 -3.75
C ARG A 120 12.85 15.40 -4.61
N ARG A 121 13.35 14.67 -5.61
CA ARG A 121 14.38 15.17 -6.53
C ARG A 121 13.90 16.39 -7.32
N ALA A 122 12.67 16.36 -7.83
CA ALA A 122 12.08 17.50 -8.54
C ALA A 122 11.95 18.75 -7.66
N ARG A 123 11.73 18.60 -6.34
CA ARG A 123 11.71 19.73 -5.40
C ARG A 123 13.09 20.31 -5.14
N GLN A 124 14.14 19.48 -5.11
CA GLN A 124 15.52 19.93 -4.92
C GLN A 124 16.05 20.66 -6.17
N ALA A 125 15.72 20.17 -7.37
CA ALA A 125 16.14 20.77 -8.63
C ALA A 125 15.50 22.14 -8.93
N GLY A 126 14.32 22.42 -8.37
CA GLY A 126 13.66 23.72 -8.50
C GLY A 126 13.94 24.71 -7.35
N ALA A 127 14.86 24.37 -6.44
CA ALA A 127 15.21 25.18 -5.27
C ALA A 127 16.67 25.69 -5.30
N GLY A 128 17.40 25.45 -6.40
CA GLY A 128 18.69 26.06 -6.72
C GLY A 128 18.56 26.93 -7.95
#